data_AF-A0A8T5SG02-F1
#
_entry.id   AF-A0A8T5SG02-F1
#
_cell.length_a   1.000
_cell.length_b   1.000
_cell.length_c   1.000
_cell.angle_alpha   90.00
_cell.angle_beta   90.00
_cell.angle_gamma   90.00
#
_symmetry.space_group_name_H-M   'P 1'
#
loop_
_entity.id
_entity.type
_entity.pdbx_description
1 polymer ?
#
loop_
_entity_poly.entity_id
_entity_poly.type
_entity_poly.pdbx_seq_one_letter_code
_entity_poly.pdbx_strand_id
1 'polypeptide(L)'
;MSQMPGPFDELEKEAERLEKQSKEEFAKRNFVAAISFLEEAQELYEKLGFQGKIRMINQRIAQVKNLVKYETKDSDVITKGETEFQKRMDKALKEKEAFSEKKLSEQKVVPPEMKKKLEQVVMMLEKAEKEEKLGKYSRVKGRYEHILEIYKAIPKDLINFSNEIYEIEKKLTTLSSKE
;
A
#
# COMPACT_ATOMS: atom_id res chain seq x y z
N MET A 1 -60.66 28.56 -6.83
CA MET A 1 -60.05 29.11 -5.61
C MET A 1 -58.89 28.20 -5.24
N SER A 2 -57.65 28.66 -5.35
CA SER A 2 -56.49 27.87 -4.90
C SER A 2 -56.48 27.85 -3.38
N GLN A 3 -56.61 26.67 -2.77
CA GLN A 3 -56.34 26.48 -1.35
C GLN A 3 -54.88 26.82 -1.10
N MET A 4 -54.62 27.83 -0.28
CA MET A 4 -53.27 28.07 0.24
C MET A 4 -52.88 26.87 1.10
N PRO A 5 -51.69 26.27 0.90
CA PRO A 5 -51.22 25.16 1.72
C PRO A 5 -51.15 25.58 3.19
N GLY A 6 -51.58 24.69 4.08
CA GLY A 6 -51.49 24.93 5.52
C GLY A 6 -50.03 24.84 6.01
N PRO A 7 -49.72 25.35 7.21
CA PRO A 7 -48.36 25.28 7.79
C PRO A 7 -47.83 23.85 7.93
N PHE A 8 -48.72 22.85 8.04
CA PHE A 8 -48.36 21.43 8.04
C PHE A 8 -47.90 20.94 6.65
N ASP A 9 -48.50 21.45 5.57
CA ASP A 9 -48.14 21.07 4.20
C ASP A 9 -46.76 21.64 3.79
N GLU A 10 -46.38 22.79 4.35
CA GLU A 10 -45.06 23.39 4.13
C GLU A 10 -43.96 22.60 4.83
N LEU A 11 -44.21 22.17 6.08
CA LEU A 11 -43.27 21.33 6.84
C LEU A 11 -43.09 19.95 6.20
N GLU A 12 -44.15 19.36 5.65
CA GLU A 12 -44.07 18.08 4.94
C GLU A 12 -43.24 18.21 3.65
N LYS A 13 -43.49 19.25 2.84
CA LYS A 13 -42.70 19.50 1.63
C LYS A 13 -41.23 19.76 1.93
N GLU A 14 -40.94 20.47 3.01
CA GLU A 14 -39.58 20.72 3.44
C GLU A 14 -38.88 19.42 3.87
N ALA A 15 -39.57 18.54 4.62
CA ALA A 15 -39.05 17.23 4.98
C ALA A 15 -38.75 16.35 3.75
N GLU A 16 -39.64 16.35 2.75
CA GLU A 16 -39.42 15.63 1.49
C GLU A 16 -38.25 16.18 0.68
N ARG A 17 -38.06 17.52 0.69
CA ARG A 17 -36.92 18.18 0.06
C ARG A 17 -35.61 17.74 0.71
N LEU A 18 -35.56 17.72 2.04
CA LEU A 18 -34.39 17.27 2.80
C LEU A 18 -34.09 15.79 2.54
N GLU A 19 -35.11 14.93 2.46
CA GLU A 19 -34.93 13.52 2.05
C GLU A 19 -34.33 13.38 0.64
N LYS A 20 -34.72 14.27 -0.29
CA LYS A 20 -34.15 14.29 -1.64
C LYS A 20 -32.69 14.76 -1.63
N GLN A 21 -32.37 15.83 -0.90
CA GLN A 21 -31.00 16.33 -0.75
C GLN A 21 -30.09 15.28 -0.10
N SER A 22 -30.58 14.55 0.90
CA SER A 22 -29.85 13.42 1.48
C SER A 22 -29.48 12.36 0.43
N LYS A 23 -30.41 12.00 -0.46
CA LYS A 23 -30.13 11.02 -1.54
C LYS A 23 -29.08 11.54 -2.53
N GLU A 24 -29.13 12.83 -2.87
CA GLU A 24 -28.16 13.47 -3.76
C GLU A 24 -26.76 13.48 -3.14
N GLU A 25 -26.62 13.86 -1.87
CA GLU A 25 -25.34 13.83 -1.16
C GLU A 25 -24.83 12.41 -0.93
N PHE A 26 -25.73 11.45 -0.67
CA PHE A 26 -25.36 10.04 -0.59
C PHE A 26 -24.78 9.53 -1.91
N ALA A 27 -25.37 9.90 -3.06
CA ALA A 27 -24.85 9.54 -4.38
C ALA A 27 -23.46 10.15 -4.66
N LYS A 28 -23.17 11.32 -4.09
CA LYS A 28 -21.84 11.97 -4.14
C LYS A 28 -20.84 11.40 -3.12
N ARG A 29 -21.23 10.38 -2.33
CA ARG A 29 -20.46 9.82 -1.19
C ARG A 29 -20.19 10.84 -0.07
N ASN A 30 -20.96 11.93 0.00
CA ASN A 30 -20.90 12.89 1.08
C ASN A 30 -21.79 12.43 2.24
N PHE A 31 -21.35 11.37 2.92
CA PHE A 31 -22.18 10.66 3.91
C PHE A 31 -22.51 11.51 5.15
N VAL A 32 -21.65 12.45 5.53
CA VAL A 32 -21.89 13.37 6.65
C VAL A 32 -23.05 14.31 6.33
N ALA A 33 -23.02 14.95 5.16
CA ALA A 33 -24.12 15.82 4.73
C ALA A 33 -25.42 15.03 4.50
N ALA A 34 -25.33 13.81 3.95
CA ALA A 34 -26.48 12.95 3.78
C ALA A 34 -27.17 12.58 5.11
N ILE A 35 -26.40 12.38 6.18
CA ILE A 35 -26.93 12.15 7.54
C ILE A 35 -27.56 13.44 8.10
N SER A 36 -26.90 14.60 7.97
CA SER A 36 -27.44 15.89 8.45
C SER A 36 -28.83 16.17 7.88
N PHE A 37 -29.00 16.01 6.56
CA PHE A 37 -30.30 16.21 5.92
C PHE A 37 -31.37 15.22 6.39
N LEU A 38 -30.99 13.99 6.76
CA LEU A 38 -31.93 13.02 7.34
C LEU A 38 -32.32 13.38 8.76
N GLU A 39 -31.37 13.87 9.57
CA GLU A 39 -31.62 14.32 10.95
C GLU A 39 -32.56 15.55 10.94
N GLU A 40 -32.34 16.50 10.03
CA GLU A 40 -33.24 17.65 9.82
C GLU A 40 -34.65 17.22 9.34
N ALA A 41 -34.75 16.27 8.40
CA ALA A 41 -36.04 15.74 7.96
C ALA A 41 -36.78 15.02 9.10
N GLN A 42 -36.05 14.32 9.97
CA GLN A 42 -36.61 13.66 11.15
C GLN A 42 -37.26 14.66 12.10
N GLU A 43 -36.59 15.78 12.40
CA GLU A 43 -37.12 16.82 13.28
C GLU A 43 -38.45 17.39 12.76
N LEU A 44 -38.58 17.54 11.43
CA LEU A 44 -39.82 17.99 10.81
C LEU A 44 -40.92 16.93 10.93
N TYR A 45 -40.59 15.66 10.69
CA TYR A 45 -41.56 14.57 10.87
C TYR A 45 -41.95 14.33 12.33
N GLU A 46 -41.08 14.66 13.30
CA GLU A 46 -41.41 14.66 14.73
C GLU A 46 -42.45 15.74 15.05
N LYS A 47 -42.28 16.95 14.52
CA LYS A 47 -43.28 18.04 14.65
C LYS A 47 -44.63 17.70 14.01
N LEU A 48 -44.61 16.90 12.93
CA LEU A 48 -45.80 16.42 12.22
C LEU A 48 -46.41 15.14 12.84
N GLY A 49 -45.73 14.49 13.78
CA GLY A 49 -46.18 13.22 14.38
C GLY A 49 -46.08 12.00 13.45
N PHE A 50 -45.28 12.06 12.38
CA PHE A 50 -45.17 10.99 11.38
C PHE A 50 -44.22 9.87 11.80
N GLN A 51 -44.63 9.08 12.79
CA GLN A 51 -43.85 7.99 13.39
C GLN A 51 -43.33 6.96 12.38
N GLY A 52 -44.09 6.67 11.32
CA GLY A 52 -43.64 5.76 10.25
C GLY A 52 -42.42 6.29 9.49
N LYS A 53 -42.45 7.57 9.11
CA LYS A 53 -41.35 8.25 8.40
C LYS A 53 -40.11 8.37 9.29
N ILE A 54 -40.29 8.69 10.57
CA ILE A 54 -39.21 8.74 11.56
C ILE A 54 -38.48 7.39 11.67
N ARG A 55 -39.21 6.27 11.72
CA ARG A 55 -38.59 4.94 11.75
C ARG A 55 -37.78 4.65 10.48
N MET A 56 -38.30 5.01 9.31
CA MET A 56 -37.59 4.83 8.04
C MET A 56 -36.30 5.66 7.99
N ILE A 57 -36.36 6.91 8.45
CA ILE A 57 -35.18 7.78 8.52
C ILE A 57 -34.13 7.22 9.47
N ASN A 58 -34.53 6.79 10.67
CA ASN A 58 -33.61 6.19 11.64
C ASN A 58 -32.89 4.95 11.08
N GLN A 59 -33.62 4.08 10.37
CA GLN A 59 -33.02 2.93 9.70
C GLN A 59 -32.00 3.37 8.64
N ARG A 60 -32.33 4.40 7.86
CA ARG A 60 -31.45 4.93 6.81
C ARG A 60 -30.20 5.56 7.40
N ILE A 61 -30.32 6.37 8.46
CA ILE A 61 -29.17 6.94 9.19
C ILE A 61 -28.26 5.82 9.71
N ALA A 62 -28.84 4.76 10.31
CA ALA A 62 -28.06 3.63 10.81
C ALA A 62 -27.29 2.90 9.68
N GLN A 63 -27.92 2.71 8.52
CA GLN A 63 -27.26 2.13 7.33
C GLN A 63 -26.09 2.98 6.85
N VAL A 64 -26.29 4.30 6.73
CA VAL A 64 -25.22 5.22 6.29
C VAL A 64 -24.08 5.26 7.31
N LYS A 65 -24.38 5.32 8.61
CA LYS A 65 -23.36 5.28 9.68
C LYS A 65 -22.55 3.97 9.67
N ASN A 66 -23.21 2.84 9.41
CA ASN A 66 -22.53 1.54 9.28
C ASN A 66 -21.62 1.48 8.04
N LEU A 67 -22.07 2.04 6.91
CA LEU A 67 -21.27 2.13 5.69
C LEU A 67 -20.00 2.96 5.91
N VAL A 68 -20.14 4.15 6.52
CA VAL A 68 -19.00 5.01 6.88
C VAL A 68 -18.01 4.26 7.77
N LYS A 69 -18.50 3.57 8.80
CA LYS A 69 -17.65 2.79 9.72
C LYS A 69 -16.90 1.66 9.02
N TYR A 70 -17.50 1.05 8.00
CA TYR A 70 -16.86 0.00 7.22
C TYR A 70 -15.81 0.57 6.28
N GLU A 71 -16.12 1.65 5.54
CA GLU A 71 -15.16 2.34 4.67
C GLU A 71 -13.95 2.90 5.47
N THR A 72 -14.17 3.45 6.67
CA THR A 72 -13.07 3.91 7.52
C THR A 72 -12.22 2.78 8.09
N LYS A 73 -12.82 1.62 8.35
CA LYS A 73 -12.06 0.44 8.83
C LYS A 73 -11.18 -0.13 7.73
N ASP A 74 -11.67 -0.19 6.50
CA ASP A 74 -10.85 -0.60 5.36
C ASP A 74 -9.75 0.44 5.07
N SER A 75 -10.03 1.74 5.16
CA SER A 75 -9.00 2.78 5.02
C SER A 75 -7.95 2.75 6.14
N ASP A 76 -8.35 2.47 7.39
CA ASP A 76 -7.43 2.34 8.54
C ASP A 76 -6.56 1.09 8.44
N VAL A 77 -7.07 -0.01 7.88
CA VAL A 77 -6.29 -1.23 7.62
C VAL A 77 -5.29 -0.99 6.49
N ILE A 78 -5.69 -0.29 5.43
CA ILE A 78 -4.80 0.10 4.33
C ILE A 78 -3.72 1.08 4.82
N THR A 79 -4.08 2.14 5.56
CA THR A 79 -3.12 3.13 6.08
C THR A 79 -2.22 2.57 7.17
N LYS A 80 -2.67 1.63 8.02
CA LYS A 80 -1.79 0.90 8.95
C LYS A 80 -0.82 -0.03 8.21
N GLY A 81 -1.28 -0.69 7.15
CA GLY A 81 -0.43 -1.48 6.26
C GLY A 81 0.63 -0.62 5.58
N GLU A 82 0.25 0.56 5.06
CA GLU A 82 1.14 1.51 4.41
C GLU A 82 2.10 2.19 5.39
N THR A 83 1.65 2.56 6.60
CA THR A 83 2.56 3.14 7.62
C THR A 83 3.47 2.10 8.25
N GLU A 84 3.06 0.85 8.42
CA GLU A 84 3.99 -0.22 8.79
C GLU A 84 4.97 -0.55 7.66
N PHE A 85 4.52 -0.55 6.41
CA PHE A 85 5.39 -0.74 5.25
C PHE A 85 6.39 0.40 5.13
N GLN A 86 5.95 1.66 5.27
CA GLN A 86 6.80 2.84 5.26
C GLN A 86 7.78 2.84 6.45
N LYS A 87 7.33 2.47 7.66
CA LYS A 87 8.23 2.31 8.81
C LYS A 87 9.25 1.18 8.60
N ARG A 88 8.87 0.08 7.95
CA ARG A 88 9.79 -1.01 7.59
C ARG A 88 10.76 -0.59 6.50
N MET A 89 10.30 0.18 5.51
CA MET A 89 11.16 0.78 4.48
C MET A 89 12.13 1.80 5.05
N ASP A 90 11.66 2.74 5.87
CA ASP A 90 12.50 3.76 6.51
C ASP A 90 13.49 3.13 7.49
N LYS A 91 13.09 2.07 8.21
CA LYS A 91 14.00 1.28 9.06
C LYS A 91 15.03 0.53 8.23
N ALA A 92 14.64 -0.12 7.13
CA ALA A 92 15.56 -0.80 6.22
C ALA A 92 16.49 0.18 5.51
N LEU A 93 16.03 1.40 5.20
CA LEU A 93 16.83 2.45 4.59
C LEU A 93 17.83 3.01 5.60
N LYS A 94 17.42 3.28 6.84
CA LYS A 94 18.33 3.71 7.92
C LYS A 94 19.31 2.63 8.34
N GLU A 95 18.92 1.36 8.34
CA GLU A 95 19.84 0.25 8.57
C GLU A 95 20.81 0.08 7.41
N LYS A 96 20.37 0.29 6.16
CA LYS A 96 21.24 0.30 4.97
C LYS A 96 22.20 1.51 4.97
N GLU A 97 21.73 2.68 5.41
CA GLU A 97 22.54 3.90 5.55
C GLU A 97 23.55 3.76 6.68
N ALA A 98 23.13 3.30 7.87
CA ALA A 98 24.03 3.05 9.00
C ALA A 98 25.01 1.90 8.72
N PHE A 99 24.60 0.87 7.98
CA PHE A 99 25.51 -0.16 7.47
C PHE A 99 26.45 0.40 6.41
N SER A 100 25.97 1.29 5.53
CA SER A 100 26.83 1.94 4.54
C SER A 100 27.83 2.89 5.19
N GLU A 101 27.45 3.67 6.22
CA GLU A 101 28.32 4.59 6.94
C GLU A 101 29.34 3.84 7.82
N LYS A 102 28.94 2.77 8.50
CA LYS A 102 29.90 1.89 9.21
C LYS A 102 30.86 1.18 8.26
N LYS A 103 30.39 0.75 7.07
CA LYS A 103 31.27 0.16 6.04
C LYS A 103 32.14 1.23 5.37
N LEU A 104 31.69 2.49 5.28
CA LEU A 104 32.45 3.62 4.73
C LEU A 104 33.54 4.09 5.71
N SER A 105 33.30 4.01 7.02
CA SER A 105 34.28 4.41 8.04
C SER A 105 35.41 3.40 8.22
N GLU A 106 35.21 2.13 7.82
CA GLU A 106 36.21 1.07 7.96
C GLU A 106 36.85 0.62 6.63
N GLN A 107 36.30 0.99 5.47
CA GLN A 107 36.88 0.63 4.17
C GLN A 107 37.60 1.82 3.52
N LYS A 108 38.92 1.67 3.36
CA LYS A 108 39.74 2.42 2.40
C LYS A 108 38.96 2.53 1.08
N VAL A 109 38.64 3.77 0.71
CA VAL A 109 37.92 4.22 -0.51
C VAL A 109 37.92 3.16 -1.62
N VAL A 110 36.82 2.40 -1.74
CA VAL A 110 36.62 1.49 -2.88
C VAL A 110 36.51 2.35 -4.14
N PRO A 111 37.38 2.19 -5.15
CA PRO A 111 37.35 3.02 -6.35
C PRO A 111 35.97 2.99 -7.03
N PRO A 112 35.51 4.12 -7.61
CA PRO A 112 34.20 4.20 -8.29
C PRO A 112 33.98 3.11 -9.35
N GLU A 113 35.06 2.66 -10.00
CA GLU A 113 35.02 1.57 -10.97
C GLU A 113 34.63 0.21 -10.34
N MET A 114 35.12 -0.08 -9.12
CA MET A 114 34.76 -1.29 -8.38
C MET A 114 33.32 -1.23 -7.87
N LYS A 115 32.85 -0.04 -7.46
CA LYS A 115 31.44 0.15 -7.06
C LYS A 115 30.49 -0.21 -8.21
N LYS A 116 30.78 0.27 -9.42
CA LYS A 116 29.99 -0.05 -10.62
C LYS A 116 30.00 -1.55 -10.95
N LYS A 117 31.15 -2.22 -10.81
CA LYS A 117 31.27 -3.68 -10.98
C LYS A 117 30.44 -4.46 -9.94
N LEU A 118 30.39 -4.00 -8.69
CA LEU A 118 29.58 -4.62 -7.65
C LEU A 118 28.08 -4.40 -7.85
N GLU A 119 27.66 -3.21 -8.33
CA GLU A 119 26.27 -2.97 -8.72
C GLU A 119 25.84 -3.89 -9.87
N GLN A 120 26.73 -4.15 -10.83
CA GLN A 120 26.50 -5.13 -11.89
C GLN A 120 26.32 -6.55 -11.35
N VAL A 121 27.10 -6.96 -10.35
CA VAL A 121 26.95 -8.26 -9.68
C VAL A 121 25.56 -8.42 -9.06
N VAL A 122 25.04 -7.40 -8.36
CA VAL A 122 23.70 -7.46 -7.77
C VAL A 122 22.64 -7.72 -8.84
N MET A 123 22.70 -6.97 -9.94
CA MET A 123 21.76 -7.17 -11.07
C MET A 123 21.90 -8.56 -11.71
N MET A 124 23.11 -9.11 -11.78
CA MET A 124 23.35 -10.45 -12.34
C MET A 124 22.82 -11.56 -11.43
N LEU A 125 22.95 -11.42 -10.11
CA LEU A 125 22.40 -12.36 -9.14
C LEU A 125 20.87 -12.44 -9.22
N GLU A 126 20.19 -11.29 -9.26
CA GLU A 126 18.73 -11.24 -9.41
C GLU A 126 18.26 -11.90 -10.73
N LYS A 127 19.00 -11.67 -11.82
CA LYS A 127 18.69 -12.30 -13.11
C LYS A 127 18.96 -13.80 -13.09
N ALA A 128 20.05 -14.24 -12.46
CA ALA A 128 20.38 -15.65 -12.31
C ALA A 128 19.29 -16.39 -11.53
N GLU A 129 18.79 -15.83 -10.44
CA GLU A 129 17.70 -16.43 -9.66
C GLU A 129 16.40 -16.55 -10.48
N LYS A 130 16.05 -15.51 -11.24
CA LYS A 130 14.88 -15.52 -12.13
C LYS A 130 15.02 -16.58 -13.23
N GLU A 131 16.19 -16.69 -13.84
CA GLU A 131 16.47 -17.66 -14.90
C GLU A 131 16.55 -19.10 -14.38
N GLU A 132 17.02 -19.30 -13.15
CA GLU A 132 17.05 -20.60 -12.47
C GLU A 132 15.64 -21.12 -12.23
N LYS A 133 14.72 -20.27 -11.77
CA LYS A 133 13.29 -20.59 -11.64
C LYS A 133 12.62 -20.95 -12.97
N LEU A 134 13.14 -20.41 -14.08
CA LEU A 134 12.66 -20.69 -15.44
C LEU A 134 13.37 -21.89 -16.09
N GLY A 135 14.25 -22.60 -15.36
CA GLY A 135 14.99 -23.76 -15.88
C GLY A 135 16.05 -23.42 -16.93
N LYS A 136 16.46 -22.14 -17.06
CA LYS A 136 17.44 -21.69 -18.06
C LYS A 136 18.88 -21.86 -17.57
N TYR A 137 19.26 -23.09 -17.16
CA TYR A 137 20.48 -23.35 -16.39
C TYR A 137 21.79 -22.92 -17.08
N SER A 138 21.90 -23.06 -18.41
CA SER A 138 23.06 -22.57 -19.16
C SER A 138 23.28 -21.05 -19.02
N ARG A 139 22.20 -20.25 -18.97
CA ARG A 139 22.29 -18.80 -18.76
C ARG A 139 22.64 -18.46 -17.31
N VAL A 140 22.09 -19.21 -16.37
CA VAL A 140 22.38 -19.08 -14.94
C VAL A 140 23.87 -19.35 -14.67
N LYS A 141 24.41 -20.40 -15.28
CA LYS A 141 25.83 -20.76 -15.21
C LYS A 141 26.73 -19.63 -15.70
N GLY A 142 26.47 -19.11 -16.90
CA GLY A 142 27.23 -17.99 -17.46
C GLY A 142 27.17 -16.72 -16.59
N ARG A 143 26.04 -16.47 -15.91
CA ARG A 143 25.95 -15.34 -14.95
C ARG A 143 26.79 -15.57 -13.71
N TYR A 144 26.75 -16.77 -13.13
CA TYR A 144 27.53 -17.10 -11.94
C TYR A 144 29.04 -17.13 -12.22
N GLU A 145 29.45 -17.61 -13.40
CA GLU A 145 30.85 -17.53 -13.86
C GLU A 145 31.33 -16.07 -13.95
N HIS A 146 30.52 -15.19 -14.54
CA HIS A 146 30.85 -13.77 -14.63
C HIS A 146 30.92 -13.07 -13.26
N ILE A 147 30.05 -13.46 -12.32
CA ILE A 147 30.10 -12.93 -10.96
C ILE A 147 31.39 -13.39 -10.24
N LEU A 148 31.81 -14.63 -10.44
CA LEU A 148 33.08 -15.12 -9.88
C LEU A 148 34.28 -14.37 -10.43
N GLU A 149 34.30 -14.06 -11.72
CA GLU A 149 35.36 -13.23 -12.32
C GLU A 149 35.45 -11.86 -11.62
N ILE A 150 34.30 -11.22 -11.38
CA ILE A 150 34.27 -9.91 -10.70
C ILE A 150 34.76 -10.04 -9.25
N TYR A 151 34.32 -11.05 -8.49
CA TYR A 151 34.76 -11.24 -7.12
C TYR A 151 36.24 -11.62 -6.99
N LYS A 152 36.76 -12.43 -7.92
CA LYS A 152 38.18 -12.82 -7.94
C LYS A 152 39.09 -11.67 -8.41
N ALA A 153 38.56 -10.72 -9.19
CA ALA A 153 39.31 -9.54 -9.63
C ALA A 153 39.45 -8.45 -8.56
N ILE A 154 38.69 -8.53 -7.45
CA ILE A 154 38.77 -7.53 -6.37
C ILE A 154 39.83 -7.97 -5.35
N PRO A 155 40.82 -7.12 -5.03
CA PRO A 155 41.82 -7.43 -4.01
C PRO A 155 41.18 -7.76 -2.66
N LYS A 156 41.58 -8.89 -2.05
CA LYS A 156 41.03 -9.39 -0.77
C LYS A 156 41.26 -8.43 0.39
N ASP A 157 42.33 -7.66 0.29
CA ASP A 157 42.76 -6.57 1.16
C ASP A 157 41.86 -5.34 1.10
N LEU A 158 41.05 -5.19 0.05
CA LEU A 158 40.00 -4.17 -0.06
C LEU A 158 38.63 -4.72 0.38
N ILE A 159 38.20 -5.83 -0.22
CA ILE A 159 36.94 -6.50 0.13
C ILE A 159 37.14 -8.01 0.02
N ASN A 160 36.82 -8.71 1.11
CA ASN A 160 36.92 -10.16 1.15
C ASN A 160 35.58 -10.82 0.74
N PHE A 161 35.54 -11.39 -0.47
CA PHE A 161 34.39 -12.14 -1.01
C PHE A 161 34.52 -13.67 -0.88
N SER A 162 35.36 -14.17 0.04
CA SER A 162 35.66 -15.61 0.10
C SER A 162 34.41 -16.47 0.35
N ASN A 163 33.45 -15.98 1.15
CA ASN A 163 32.21 -16.69 1.42
C ASN A 163 31.28 -16.69 0.19
N GLU A 164 31.17 -15.53 -0.48
CA GLU A 164 30.33 -15.36 -1.67
C GLU A 164 30.87 -16.16 -2.85
N ILE A 165 32.20 -16.23 -3.02
CA ILE A 165 32.86 -17.09 -4.00
C ILE A 165 32.50 -18.55 -3.72
N TYR A 166 32.62 -19.01 -2.47
CA TYR A 166 32.29 -20.38 -2.09
C TYR A 166 30.83 -20.75 -2.39
N GLU A 167 29.88 -19.87 -2.05
CA GLU A 167 28.46 -20.11 -2.32
C GLU A 167 28.16 -20.19 -3.82
N ILE A 168 28.80 -19.34 -4.64
CA ILE A 168 28.62 -19.39 -6.10
C ILE A 168 29.26 -20.64 -6.71
N GLU A 169 30.45 -21.04 -6.26
CA GLU A 169 31.11 -22.28 -6.72
C GLU A 169 30.27 -23.52 -6.36
N LYS A 170 29.66 -23.54 -5.16
CA LYS A 170 28.72 -24.59 -4.75
C LYS A 170 27.47 -24.62 -5.64
N LYS A 171 26.91 -23.45 -5.97
CA LYS A 171 25.77 -23.35 -6.89
C LYS A 171 26.11 -23.82 -8.29
N LEU A 172 27.28 -23.43 -8.83
CA LEU A 172 27.76 -23.90 -10.14
C LEU A 172 27.95 -25.42 -10.19
N THR A 173 28.48 -26.01 -9.11
CA THR A 173 28.60 -27.47 -8.97
C THR A 173 27.21 -28.14 -9.00
N THR A 174 26.25 -27.55 -8.28
CA THR A 174 24.86 -28.04 -8.26
C THR A 174 24.18 -27.92 -9.62
N LEU A 175 24.43 -26.83 -10.35
CA LEU A 175 23.86 -26.57 -11.68
C LEU A 175 24.46 -27.47 -12.76
N SER A 176 25.76 -27.79 -12.66
CA SER A 176 26.42 -28.75 -13.55
C SER A 176 25.89 -30.18 -13.38
N SER A 177 25.17 -30.44 -12.28
CA SER A 177 24.47 -31.71 -12.02
C SER A 177 23.02 -31.71 -12.53
N LYS A 178 22.54 -30.59 -13.08
CA LYS A 178 21.15 -30.37 -13.56
C LYS A 178 21.05 -30.11 -15.07
N GLU A 179 22.18 -30.04 -15.77
CA GLU A 179 22.27 -30.17 -17.24
C GLU A 179 22.14 -31.65 -17.64
#